data_AF-A0A430QSS2-F1
#
_entry.id   AF-A0A430QSS2-F1
#
_cell.length_a   1.000
_cell.length_b   1.000
_cell.length_c   1.000
_cell.angle_alpha   90.00
_cell.angle_beta   90.00
_cell.angle_gamma   90.00
#
_symmetry.space_group_name_H-M   'P 1'
#
loop_
_entity.id
_entity.type
_entity.pdbx_description
1 polymer ?
#
loop_
_entity_poly.entity_id
_entity_poly.type
_entity_poly.pdbx_seq_one_letter_code
_entity_poly.pdbx_strand_id
1 'polypeptide(L)'
;MVMEYVPGGNLVSWMDEVEFMSEAACRFYAAETILALIDLHAMGFIHRDLKPDNLLLDAGGHLKLADFGTAIRVDPETSLFTVMQLLEHQIILVQKFFYHR
;
A
#
# COMPACT_ATOMS: atom_id res chain seq x y z
N MET A 1 -16.86 -10.99 5.08
CA MET A 1 -15.66 -10.49 5.80
C MET A 1 -16.11 -9.41 6.76
N VAL A 2 -15.53 -9.34 7.96
CA VAL A 2 -15.70 -8.22 8.91
C VAL A 2 -14.32 -7.61 9.09
N MET A 3 -14.19 -6.31 8.84
CA MET A 3 -12.93 -5.56 8.92
C MET A 3 -13.11 -4.39 9.89
N GLU A 4 -12.01 -3.93 10.49
CA GLU A 4 -12.00 -2.70 11.29
C GLU A 4 -12.47 -1.51 10.44
N TYR A 5 -13.32 -0.67 11.01
CA TYR A 5 -13.72 0.58 10.37
C TYR A 5 -12.59 1.60 10.49
N VAL A 6 -12.18 2.15 9.35
CA VAL A 6 -11.10 3.15 9.27
C VAL A 6 -11.72 4.52 8.95
N PRO A 7 -11.75 5.47 9.91
CA PRO A 7 -12.59 6.67 9.81
C PRO A 7 -12.03 7.77 8.88
N GLY A 8 -10.74 7.74 8.54
CA GLY A 8 -10.10 8.77 7.70
C GLY A 8 -10.31 8.58 6.19
N GLY A 9 -11.11 7.58 5.79
CA GLY A 9 -11.39 7.32 4.38
C GLY A 9 -10.20 6.74 3.62
N ASN A 10 -10.25 6.79 2.29
CA ASN A 10 -9.16 6.34 1.43
C ASN A 10 -8.31 7.52 0.93
N LEU A 11 -7.09 7.19 0.53
CA LEU A 11 -6.11 8.17 0.09
C LEU A 11 -6.56 8.91 -1.19
N VAL A 12 -7.39 8.27 -2.03
CA VAL A 12 -8.05 8.92 -3.18
C VAL A 12 -8.90 10.11 -2.71
N SER A 13 -9.76 9.91 -1.70
CA SER A 13 -10.65 10.98 -1.22
C SER A 13 -9.84 12.17 -0.72
N TRP A 14 -8.71 11.91 -0.07
CA TRP A 14 -7.80 12.98 0.35
C TRP A 14 -7.12 13.65 -0.85
N MET A 15 -6.63 12.87 -1.82
CA MET A 15 -6.01 13.39 -3.06
C MET A 15 -6.97 14.17 -3.96
N ASP A 16 -8.26 13.88 -3.91
CA ASP A 16 -9.28 14.62 -4.66
C ASP A 16 -9.60 15.97 -4.00
N GLU A 17 -9.37 16.10 -2.68
CA GLU A 17 -9.56 17.35 -1.93
C GLU A 17 -8.33 18.29 -2.00
N VAL A 18 -7.12 17.75 -2.15
CA VAL A 18 -5.89 18.54 -2.34
C VAL A 18 -5.43 18.57 -3.79
N GLU A 19 -5.42 19.76 -4.39
CA GLU A 19 -4.99 19.98 -5.79
C GLU A 19 -3.55 19.49 -6.04
N PHE A 20 -2.68 19.58 -5.04
CA PHE A 20 -1.32 19.03 -5.06
C PHE A 20 -0.89 18.52 -3.68
N MET A 21 -0.30 17.33 -3.66
CA MET A 21 0.39 16.84 -2.47
C MET A 21 1.79 17.44 -2.39
N SER A 22 2.18 17.92 -1.20
CA SER A 22 3.57 18.31 -0.97
C SER A 22 4.51 17.10 -1.13
N GLU A 23 5.73 17.32 -1.61
CA GLU A 23 6.74 16.27 -1.71
C GLU A 23 7.00 15.58 -0.36
N ALA A 24 6.87 16.32 0.75
CA ALA A 24 6.96 15.78 2.09
C ALA A 24 5.85 14.76 2.40
N ALA A 25 4.60 15.09 2.04
CA ALA A 25 3.47 14.16 2.19
C ALA A 25 3.60 12.94 1.28
N CYS A 26 4.02 13.13 0.03
CA CYS A 26 4.30 12.01 -0.89
C CYS A 26 5.36 11.06 -0.32
N ARG A 27 6.46 11.61 0.19
CA ARG A 27 7.53 10.82 0.82
C ARG A 27 7.05 10.07 2.05
N PHE A 28 6.22 10.73 2.88
CA PHE A 28 5.66 10.13 4.09
C PHE A 28 4.77 8.92 3.74
N TYR A 29 3.75 9.10 2.90
CA TYR A 29 2.83 8.02 2.56
C TYR A 29 3.47 6.94 1.68
N ALA A 30 4.45 7.28 0.84
CA ALA A 30 5.25 6.28 0.14
C ALA A 30 6.03 5.39 1.12
N ALA A 31 6.65 5.98 2.14
CA ALA A 31 7.37 5.24 3.16
C ALA A 31 6.44 4.32 3.96
N GLU A 32 5.28 4.82 4.41
CA GLU A 32 4.30 3.98 5.12
C GLU A 32 3.75 2.85 4.26
N THR A 33 3.49 3.10 2.97
CA THR A 33 3.05 2.05 2.04
C THR A 33 4.11 0.96 1.89
N ILE A 34 5.39 1.36 1.76
CA ILE A 34 6.51 0.41 1.65
C ILE A 34 6.66 -0.41 2.94
N LEU A 35 6.55 0.22 4.12
CA LEU A 35 6.63 -0.48 5.40
C LEU A 35 5.49 -1.50 5.57
N ALA A 36 4.26 -1.09 5.27
CA ALA A 36 3.09 -1.99 5.35
C ALA A 36 3.22 -3.18 4.38
N LEU A 37 3.80 -2.95 3.20
CA LEU A 37 4.11 -4.02 2.26
C LEU A 37 5.16 -4.98 2.83
N ILE A 38 6.29 -4.48 3.33
CA ILE A 38 7.34 -5.30 3.95
C ILE A 38 6.76 -6.21 5.05
N ASP A 39 5.91 -5.66 5.92
CA ASP A 39 5.27 -6.43 6.99
C ASP A 39 4.33 -7.51 6.43
N LEU A 40 3.50 -7.17 5.44
CA LEU A 40 2.62 -8.12 4.76
C LEU A 40 3.41 -9.26 4.11
N HIS A 41 4.52 -8.93 3.46
CA HIS A 41 5.38 -9.89 2.80
C HIS A 41 6.14 -10.77 3.79
N ALA A 42 6.56 -10.23 4.94
CA ALA A 42 7.16 -10.99 6.03
C ALA A 42 6.17 -12.03 6.62
N MET A 43 4.87 -11.76 6.55
CA MET A 43 3.81 -12.72 6.91
C MET A 43 3.53 -13.75 5.80
N GLY A 44 4.22 -13.68 4.67
CA GLY A 44 4.07 -14.59 3.54
C GLY A 44 2.87 -14.27 2.66
N PHE A 45 2.44 -13.01 2.59
CA PHE A 45 1.33 -12.58 1.73
C PHE A 45 1.76 -11.54 0.71
N ILE A 46 1.17 -11.55 -0.48
CA ILE A 46 1.33 -10.51 -1.51
C ILE A 46 -0.04 -9.90 -1.79
N HIS A 47 -0.13 -8.56 -1.72
CA HIS A 47 -1.40 -7.84 -1.88
C HIS A 47 -1.99 -7.93 -3.30
N ARG A 48 -1.15 -7.79 -4.33
CA ARG A 48 -1.46 -7.79 -5.78
C ARG A 48 -2.36 -6.66 -6.33
N ASP A 49 -3.24 -6.07 -5.53
CA ASP A 49 -4.08 -4.92 -5.96
C ASP A 49 -3.69 -3.63 -5.21
N LEU A 50 -2.46 -3.15 -5.44
CA LEU A 50 -1.97 -1.92 -4.80
C LEU A 50 -2.40 -0.71 -5.61
N LYS A 51 -3.35 0.05 -5.07
CA LYS A 51 -3.90 1.27 -5.66
C LYS A 51 -4.35 2.23 -4.55
N PRO A 52 -4.56 3.52 -4.85
CA PRO A 52 -4.83 4.52 -3.84
C PRO A 52 -6.15 4.28 -3.11
N ASP A 53 -7.12 3.67 -3.77
CA ASP A 53 -8.41 3.27 -3.19
C ASP A 53 -8.24 2.28 -2.02
N ASN A 54 -7.18 1.49 -2.06
CA ASN A 54 -6.85 0.45 -1.09
C ASN A 54 -5.85 0.93 -0.03
N LEU A 55 -5.46 2.21 -0.05
CA LEU A 55 -4.66 2.87 0.98
C LEU A 55 -5.62 3.71 1.84
N LEU A 56 -5.91 3.24 3.05
CA LEU A 56 -6.81 3.94 3.97
C LEU A 56 -6.01 4.76 4.97
N LEU A 57 -6.61 5.83 5.48
CA LEU A 57 -6.04 6.66 6.53
C LEU A 57 -6.79 6.45 7.84
N ASP A 58 -6.09 6.12 8.91
CA ASP A 58 -6.70 6.04 10.24
C ASP A 58 -6.96 7.42 10.85
N ALA A 59 -7.52 7.45 12.06
CA ALA A 59 -7.83 8.70 12.76
C ALA A 59 -6.59 9.57 13.09
N GLY A 60 -5.40 8.97 13.09
CA GLY A 60 -4.12 9.66 13.27
C GLY A 60 -3.50 10.15 11.96
N GLY A 61 -4.12 9.83 10.81
CA GLY A 61 -3.55 10.12 9.49
C GLY A 61 -2.49 9.12 9.04
N HIS A 62 -2.38 7.95 9.69
CA HIS A 62 -1.46 6.89 9.29
C HIS A 62 -2.11 5.93 8.29
N LEU A 63 -1.28 5.41 7.39
CA LEU A 63 -1.71 4.53 6.31
C LEU A 63 -1.99 3.10 6.81
N LYS A 64 -3.08 2.52 6.31
CA LYS A 64 -3.43 1.10 6.44
C LYS A 64 -3.76 0.50 5.07
N LEU A 65 -3.25 -0.70 4.79
CA LEU A 65 -3.63 -1.47 3.61
C LEU A 65 -5.04 -2.05 3.78
N ALA A 66 -5.83 -2.02 2.72
CA ALA A 66 -7.18 -2.56 2.68
C ALA A 66 -7.43 -3.38 1.40
N ASP A 67 -8.52 -4.16 1.43
CA ASP A 67 -8.95 -5.03 0.33
C ASP A 67 -7.92 -6.10 -0.07
N PHE A 68 -7.83 -7.13 0.78
CA PHE A 68 -7.03 -8.33 0.53
C PHE A 68 -7.76 -9.36 -0.34
N GLY A 69 -8.84 -8.99 -1.04
CA GLY A 69 -9.65 -9.93 -1.84
C GLY A 69 -8.88 -10.59 -2.97
N THR A 70 -7.80 -9.96 -3.44
CA THR A 70 -6.89 -10.52 -4.45
C THR A 70 -5.55 -10.96 -3.87
N ALA A 71 -5.33 -10.85 -2.56
CA ALA A 71 -4.06 -11.22 -1.95
C ALA A 71 -3.83 -12.74 -2.05
N ILE A 72 -2.56 -13.14 -2.16
CA ILE A 72 -2.17 -14.57 -2.14
C ILE A 72 -1.19 -14.83 -1.03
N ARG A 73 -1.29 -16.03 -0.46
CA ARG A 73 -0.23 -16.58 0.38
C ARG A 73 0.86 -17.16 -0.51
N VAL A 74 2.09 -16.87 -0.16
CA VAL A 74 3.28 -17.39 -0.82
C VAL A 74 3.82 -18.51 0.04
N ASP A 75 3.91 -19.70 -0.53
CA ASP A 75 4.52 -20.83 0.18
C ASP A 75 6.02 -20.58 0.36
N PRO A 76 6.63 -21.04 1.47
CA PRO A 76 8.08 -20.92 1.70
C PRO A 76 8.94 -21.57 0.61
N GLU A 77 8.34 -22.51 -0.14
CA GLU A 77 8.95 -23.21 -1.28
C GLU A 77 8.94 -22.36 -2.56
N THR A 78 8.15 -21.28 -2.60
CA THR A 78 8.16 -20.32 -3.70
C THR A 78 9.54 -19.67 -3.75
N SER A 79 10.17 -19.71 -4.93
CA SER A 79 11.50 -19.14 -5.10
C SER A 79 11.58 -17.71 -4.58
N LEU A 80 12.57 -17.44 -3.73
CA LEU A 80 12.89 -16.10 -3.24
C LEU A 80 12.98 -15.09 -4.40
N PHE A 81 13.44 -15.53 -5.57
CA PHE A 81 13.49 -14.70 -6.78
C PHE A 81 12.11 -14.20 -7.23
N THR A 82 11.09 -15.07 -7.23
CA THR A 82 9.72 -14.71 -7.61
C THR A 82 9.11 -13.74 -6.60
N VAL A 83 9.39 -13.94 -5.32
CA VAL A 83 8.98 -13.01 -4.27
C VAL A 83 9.64 -11.65 -4.50
N MET A 84 10.97 -11.60 -4.68
CA MET A 84 11.71 -10.36 -4.92
C MET A 84 11.23 -9.60 -6.16
N GLN A 85 10.89 -10.27 -7.27
CA GLN A 85 10.32 -9.58 -8.44
C GLN A 85 8.94 -8.98 -8.17
N LEU A 86 8.08 -9.67 -7.41
CA LEU A 86 6.77 -9.14 -7.04
C LEU A 86 6.91 -7.96 -6.06
N LEU A 87 7.88 -8.03 -5.14
CA LEU A 87 8.25 -6.94 -4.24
C LEU A 87 8.68 -5.69 -5.01
N GLU A 88 9.64 -5.84 -5.93
CA GLU A 88 10.15 -4.75 -6.76
C GLU A 88 9.02 -4.09 -7.55
N HIS A 89 8.12 -4.87 -8.14
CA HIS A 89 6.99 -4.34 -8.89
C HIS A 89 6.04 -3.50 -8.02
N GLN A 90 5.71 -3.96 -6.81
CA GLN A 90 4.84 -3.20 -5.89
C GLN A 90 5.52 -1.92 -5.40
N ILE A 91 6.83 -1.94 -5.13
CA ILE A 91 7.59 -0.74 -4.70
C ILE A 91 7.68 0.29 -5.84
N ILE A 92 7.92 -0.14 -7.08
CA ILE A 92 7.95 0.75 -8.25
C ILE A 92 6.59 1.41 -8.47
N LEU A 93 5.49 0.68 -8.26
CA LEU A 93 4.15 1.26 -8.34
C LEU A 93 3.93 2.36 -7.30
N VAL A 94 4.38 2.18 -6.07
CA VAL A 94 4.32 3.22 -5.02
C VAL A 94 5.09 4.46 -5.44
N GLN A 95 6.31 4.30 -5.96
CA GLN A 95 7.13 5.43 -6.41
C GLN A 95 6.48 6.18 -7.57
N LYS A 96 5.95 5.48 -8.58
CA LYS A 96 5.22 6.11 -9.69
C LYS A 96 3.99 6.85 -9.22
N PHE A 97 3.27 6.27 -8.26
CA PHE A 97 2.05 6.85 -7.75
C PHE A 97 2.28 8.18 -7.02
N PHE A 98 3.28 8.24 -6.14
CA PHE A 98 3.51 9.43 -5.31
C PHE A 98 4.42 10.49 -5.96
N TYR A 99 5.21 10.17 -6.99
CA TYR A 99 6.21 11.09 -7.57
C TYR A 99 5.94 11.50 -9.03
N HIS A 100 4.86 11.04 -9.68
CA HIS A 100 4.49 11.45 -11.04
C HIS A 100 3.15 12.21 -11.14
N ARG A 101 2.75 12.91 -10.08
CA ARG A 101 1.77 13.99 -10.13
C ARG A 101 2.36 15.29 -9.64
#